data_AF-A0A0D2EC49-F1
#
_entry.id   AF-A0A0D2EC49-F1
#
_cell.length_a   1.000
_cell.length_b   1.000
_cell.length_c   1.000
_cell.angle_alpha   90.00
_cell.angle_beta   90.00
_cell.angle_gamma   90.00
#
_symmetry.space_group_name_H-M   'P 1'
#
loop_
_entity.id
_entity.type
_entity.pdbx_description
1 polymer ?
#
loop_
_entity_poly.entity_id
_entity_poly.type
_entity_poly.pdbx_seq_one_letter_code
_entity_poly.pdbx_strand_id
1 'polypeptide(L)'
;MNNDLYILPNATEPQVLHSSLPLHPILVVAALAISLVSFALWCVQDYRLYKSLGPGGPPYNVYGWVLTSFIVRPYTLSAHDTTWTGDYPENAAHKEILALPNRKGSRPLILGIAPQRQFSQNPGPSMNARVTSLFTSLVLRNPRSLQQNLSSLEKHNIALFVHPSLLAKPQNLPEVATVSRGELGHIHGDASMHLYFSPADAKEIIEKGWAERHRCARTAPWWLGGRKYSWKIGDTFLIVYAPRNEEELEILQTLLRASARFMTGEETVVAPLKDDQEMEHEHDHCRRKSAPAA
;
A
#
# COMPACT_ATOMS: atom_id res chain seq x y z
N MET A 1 -35.34 -76.21 -55.50
CA MET A 1 -35.27 -76.44 -54.05
C MET A 1 -33.84 -76.19 -53.62
N ASN A 2 -33.68 -75.16 -52.80
CA ASN A 2 -32.44 -74.76 -52.13
C ASN A 2 -31.77 -75.94 -51.42
N ASN A 3 -30.45 -75.94 -51.36
CA ASN A 3 -29.82 -75.83 -50.05
C ASN A 3 -28.46 -75.15 -50.18
N ASP A 4 -28.45 -73.95 -49.61
CA ASP A 4 -27.36 -73.00 -49.53
C ASP A 4 -26.14 -73.59 -48.82
N LEU A 5 -24.97 -73.29 -49.38
CA LEU A 5 -23.67 -73.43 -48.72
C LEU A 5 -23.69 -72.61 -47.41
N TYR A 6 -23.70 -73.29 -46.27
CA TYR A 6 -23.30 -72.68 -45.01
C TYR A 6 -21.77 -72.73 -44.91
N ILE A 7 -21.12 -71.69 -45.43
CA ILE A 7 -19.74 -71.38 -45.05
C ILE A 7 -19.79 -70.88 -43.60
N LEU A 8 -19.36 -71.73 -42.67
CA LEU A 8 -19.10 -71.31 -41.29
C LEU A 8 -17.90 -70.35 -41.29
N PRO A 9 -18.03 -69.12 -40.77
CA PRO A 9 -16.86 -68.26 -40.59
C PRO A 9 -15.92 -68.89 -39.57
N ASN A 10 -14.65 -69.01 -39.98
CA ASN A 10 -13.55 -69.57 -39.21
C ASN A 10 -13.35 -68.77 -37.90
N ALA A 11 -13.72 -69.35 -36.76
CA ALA A 11 -13.64 -68.73 -35.44
C ALA A 11 -12.20 -68.77 -34.86
N THR A 12 -11.19 -68.39 -35.64
CA THR A 12 -9.78 -68.44 -35.19
C THR A 12 -8.96 -67.22 -35.59
N GLU A 13 -9.60 -66.09 -35.94
CA GLU A 13 -8.89 -64.81 -36.00
C GLU A 13 -8.79 -64.22 -34.58
N PRO A 14 -7.59 -64.03 -34.02
CA PRO A 14 -7.46 -63.26 -32.79
C PRO A 14 -7.91 -61.83 -33.08
N GLN A 15 -8.98 -61.38 -32.44
CA GLN A 15 -9.31 -59.96 -32.44
C GLN A 15 -8.18 -59.23 -31.71
N VAL A 16 -7.27 -58.62 -32.48
CA VAL A 16 -6.28 -57.69 -31.95
C VAL A 16 -7.04 -56.46 -31.52
N LEU A 17 -7.40 -56.41 -30.23
CA LEU A 17 -7.96 -55.23 -29.62
C LEU A 17 -6.86 -54.16 -29.61
N HIS A 18 -6.80 -53.33 -30.64
CA HIS A 18 -5.98 -52.12 -30.64
C HIS A 18 -6.58 -51.10 -29.67
N SER A 19 -6.34 -51.29 -28.38
CA SER A 19 -6.59 -50.28 -27.36
C SER A 19 -5.44 -49.27 -27.33
N SER A 20 -5.21 -48.57 -28.45
CA SER A 20 -4.40 -47.36 -28.43
C SER A 20 -5.23 -46.26 -27.78
N LEU A 21 -5.17 -46.14 -26.45
CA LEU A 21 -5.61 -44.91 -25.79
C LEU A 21 -4.85 -43.76 -26.48
N PRO A 22 -5.55 -42.77 -27.06
CA PRO A 22 -4.85 -41.72 -27.77
C PRO A 22 -3.96 -40.98 -26.75
N LEU A 23 -2.70 -40.74 -27.09
CA LEU A 23 -1.76 -40.05 -26.20
C LEU A 23 -2.27 -38.65 -25.81
N HIS A 24 -3.10 -38.03 -26.67
CA HIS A 24 -3.67 -36.71 -26.47
C HIS A 24 -4.54 -36.54 -25.20
N PRO A 25 -5.61 -37.34 -24.94
CA PRO A 25 -6.37 -37.22 -23.70
C PRO A 25 -5.53 -37.48 -22.44
N ILE A 26 -4.56 -38.40 -22.49
CA ILE A 26 -3.67 -38.65 -21.34
C ILE A 26 -2.83 -37.41 -21.04
N LEU A 27 -2.25 -36.79 -22.07
CA LEU A 27 -1.48 -35.55 -21.94
C LEU A 27 -2.35 -34.37 -21.45
N VAL A 28 -3.59 -34.25 -21.94
CA VAL A 28 -4.53 -33.20 -21.48
C VAL A 28 -4.90 -33.38 -20.01
N VAL A 29 -5.24 -34.60 -19.60
CA VAL A 29 -5.57 -34.91 -18.19
C VAL A 29 -4.37 -34.65 -17.28
N ALA A 30 -3.17 -35.07 -17.69
CA ALA A 30 -1.95 -34.81 -16.94
C ALA A 30 -1.66 -33.30 -16.81
N ALA A 31 -1.80 -32.53 -17.89
CA ALA A 31 -1.61 -31.07 -17.87
C ALA A 31 -2.63 -30.36 -16.97
N LEU A 32 -3.90 -30.77 -17.00
CA LEU A 32 -4.93 -30.24 -16.11
C LEU A 32 -4.64 -30.58 -14.64
N ALA A 33 -4.20 -31.81 -14.36
CA ALA A 33 -3.83 -32.22 -13.01
C ALA A 33 -2.63 -31.41 -12.49
N ILE A 34 -1.57 -31.24 -13.30
CA ILE A 34 -0.40 -30.42 -12.94
C ILE A 34 -0.81 -28.96 -12.71
N SER A 35 -1.68 -28.41 -13.56
CA SER A 35 -2.17 -27.04 -13.41
C SER A 35 -2.98 -26.87 -12.12
N LEU A 36 -3.86 -27.82 -11.80
CA LEU A 36 -4.64 -27.81 -10.57
C LEU A 36 -3.76 -27.90 -9.32
N VAL A 37 -2.77 -28.80 -9.33
CA VAL A 37 -1.80 -28.93 -8.23
C VAL A 37 -0.98 -27.65 -8.07
N SER A 38 -0.48 -27.09 -9.17
CA SER A 38 0.31 -25.84 -9.14
C SER A 38 -0.52 -24.66 -8.62
N PHE A 39 -1.79 -24.55 -9.05
CA PHE A 39 -2.72 -23.54 -8.55
C PHE A 39 -3.03 -23.73 -7.06
N ALA A 40 -3.23 -24.97 -6.60
CA ALA A 40 -3.44 -25.26 -5.19
C ALA A 40 -2.20 -24.89 -4.34
N LEU A 41 -1.00 -25.22 -4.80
CA LEU A 41 0.26 -24.83 -4.14
C LEU A 41 0.42 -23.31 -4.09
N TRP A 42 0.11 -22.62 -5.18
CA TRP A 42 0.12 -21.16 -5.23
C TRP A 42 -0.88 -20.56 -4.22
N CYS A 43 -2.12 -21.06 -4.17
CA CYS A 43 -3.13 -20.63 -3.21
C CYS A 43 -2.67 -20.82 -1.76
N VAL A 44 -2.02 -21.96 -1.44
CA VAL A 44 -1.46 -22.22 -0.11
C VAL A 44 -0.36 -21.22 0.23
N GLN A 45 0.55 -20.94 -0.70
CA GLN A 45 1.64 -19.99 -0.50
C GLN A 45 1.13 -18.55 -0.37
N ASP A 46 0.21 -18.13 -1.24
CA ASP A 46 -0.38 -16.79 -1.23
C ASP A 46 -1.23 -16.58 0.05
N TYR A 47 -1.94 -17.60 0.52
CA TYR A 47 -2.63 -17.55 1.80
C TYR A 47 -1.66 -17.47 3.00
N ARG A 48 -0.57 -18.23 2.98
CA ARG A 48 0.47 -18.14 4.02
C ARG A 48 1.11 -16.76 4.05
N LEU A 49 1.40 -16.18 2.89
CA LEU A 49 1.86 -14.80 2.78
C LEU A 49 0.82 -13.85 3.36
N TYR A 50 -0.45 -13.97 2.96
CA TYR A 50 -1.54 -13.16 3.50
C TYR A 50 -1.61 -13.21 5.03
N LYS A 51 -1.42 -14.39 5.62
CA LYS A 51 -1.36 -14.54 7.08
C LYS A 51 -0.09 -13.91 7.67
N SER A 52 1.07 -14.04 7.03
CA SER A 52 2.31 -13.43 7.53
C SER A 52 2.31 -11.89 7.54
N LEU A 53 1.44 -11.24 6.75
CA LEU A 53 1.26 -9.79 6.76
C LEU A 53 0.61 -9.28 8.06
N GLY A 54 0.03 -10.18 8.84
CA GLY A 54 -0.71 -9.85 10.06
C GLY A 54 -2.12 -9.31 9.79
N PRO A 55 -2.83 -8.83 10.82
CA PRO A 55 -4.14 -8.19 10.65
C PRO A 55 -4.02 -6.83 9.96
N GLY A 56 -5.10 -6.38 9.32
CA GLY A 56 -5.24 -5.03 8.76
C GLY A 56 -6.67 -4.76 8.32
N GLY A 57 -6.88 -3.99 7.25
CA GLY A 57 -8.21 -3.65 6.76
C GLY A 57 -9.14 -4.84 6.48
N PRO A 58 -8.76 -5.79 5.60
CA PRO A 58 -9.56 -6.99 5.33
C PRO A 58 -9.55 -7.99 6.50
N PRO A 59 -10.58 -8.84 6.65
CA PRO A 59 -10.65 -9.84 7.74
C PRO A 59 -9.47 -10.81 7.73
N TYR A 60 -8.82 -11.03 8.87
CA TYR A 60 -7.62 -11.87 9.00
C TYR A 60 -7.90 -13.39 8.95
N ASN A 61 -8.57 -13.85 7.90
CA ASN A 61 -8.99 -15.24 7.68
C ASN A 61 -9.05 -15.55 6.16
N VAL A 62 -9.56 -16.74 5.79
CA VAL A 62 -9.66 -17.17 4.38
C VAL A 62 -10.54 -16.23 3.56
N TYR A 63 -11.60 -15.68 4.14
CA TYR A 63 -12.48 -14.74 3.43
C TYR A 63 -11.75 -13.46 3.03
N GLY A 64 -10.99 -12.84 3.93
CA GLY A 64 -10.20 -11.65 3.59
C GLY A 64 -9.10 -11.93 2.58
N TRP A 65 -8.49 -13.11 2.62
CA TRP A 65 -7.57 -13.57 1.58
C TRP A 65 -8.25 -13.67 0.21
N VAL A 66 -9.41 -14.35 0.12
CA VAL A 66 -10.15 -14.47 -1.15
C VAL A 66 -10.52 -13.10 -1.70
N LEU A 67 -11.04 -12.21 -0.84
CA LEU A 67 -11.36 -10.83 -1.21
C LEU A 67 -10.12 -10.12 -1.77
N THR A 68 -8.98 -10.21 -1.09
CA THR A 68 -7.77 -9.50 -1.50
C THR A 68 -7.18 -10.08 -2.79
N SER A 69 -7.03 -11.40 -2.87
CA SER A 69 -6.31 -12.07 -3.96
C SER A 69 -7.12 -12.22 -5.25
N PHE A 70 -8.45 -12.35 -5.17
CA PHE A 70 -9.29 -12.58 -6.35
C PHE A 70 -10.22 -11.42 -6.69
N ILE A 71 -10.57 -10.56 -5.73
CA ILE A 71 -11.48 -9.42 -5.98
C ILE A 71 -10.71 -8.11 -6.06
N VAL A 72 -9.78 -7.84 -5.15
CA VAL A 72 -9.02 -6.58 -5.14
C VAL A 72 -7.87 -6.62 -6.15
N ARG A 73 -6.99 -7.62 -6.05
CA ARG A 73 -5.74 -7.74 -6.82
C ARG A 73 -5.89 -7.54 -8.33
N PRO A 74 -6.92 -8.06 -9.04
CA PRO A 74 -7.08 -7.84 -10.48
C PRO A 74 -7.23 -6.37 -10.90
N TYR A 75 -7.66 -5.49 -9.98
CA TYR A 75 -7.87 -4.07 -10.24
C TYR A 75 -6.74 -3.18 -9.70
N THR A 76 -5.67 -3.78 -9.19
CA THR A 76 -4.51 -3.07 -8.63
C THR A 76 -3.38 -2.94 -9.67
N LEU A 77 -2.47 -2.00 -9.42
CA LEU A 77 -1.21 -1.92 -10.12
C LEU A 77 -0.41 -3.22 -9.97
N SER A 78 0.40 -3.53 -10.98
CA SER A 78 1.40 -4.58 -10.84
C SER A 78 2.41 -4.17 -9.75
N ALA A 79 3.10 -5.15 -9.15
CA ALA A 79 4.13 -4.85 -8.16
C ALA A 79 5.31 -4.07 -8.75
N HIS A 80 5.54 -4.19 -10.06
CA HIS A 80 6.60 -3.47 -10.77
C HIS A 80 6.25 -1.99 -10.99
N ASP A 81 4.95 -1.67 -11.13
CA ASP A 81 4.51 -0.31 -11.47
C ASP A 81 4.33 0.59 -10.25
N THR A 82 4.59 0.09 -9.04
CA THR A 82 4.49 0.90 -7.80
C THR A 82 5.53 2.02 -7.75
N THR A 83 6.62 1.91 -8.51
CA THR A 83 7.66 2.95 -8.60
C THR A 83 7.58 3.78 -9.87
N TRP A 84 6.63 3.50 -10.76
CA TRP A 84 6.46 4.27 -11.98
C TRP A 84 5.66 5.55 -11.69
N THR A 85 6.13 6.68 -12.24
CA THR A 85 5.64 8.03 -11.95
C THR A 85 5.24 8.83 -13.19
N GLY A 86 5.25 8.21 -14.37
CA GLY A 86 5.00 8.90 -15.64
C GLY A 86 3.58 9.44 -15.81
N ASP A 87 2.66 9.09 -14.92
CA ASP A 87 1.29 9.59 -14.83
C ASP A 87 1.12 10.73 -13.80
N TYR A 88 2.17 11.12 -13.08
CA TYR A 88 2.18 12.28 -12.21
C TYR A 88 2.73 13.54 -12.91
N PRO A 89 2.25 14.74 -12.55
CA PRO A 89 2.70 15.99 -13.18
C PRO A 89 4.18 16.25 -12.88
N GLU A 90 4.88 16.89 -13.83
CA GLU A 90 6.31 17.17 -13.71
C GLU A 90 6.65 18.37 -12.83
N ASN A 91 5.71 19.32 -12.69
CA ASN A 91 5.94 20.60 -12.04
C ASN A 91 5.02 20.76 -10.83
N ALA A 92 5.35 21.73 -9.97
CA ALA A 92 4.62 22.11 -8.75
C ALA A 92 4.86 21.26 -7.49
N ALA A 93 5.94 20.47 -7.45
CA ALA A 93 6.39 19.89 -6.19
C ALA A 93 6.87 21.00 -5.23
N HIS A 94 6.66 20.79 -3.94
CA HIS A 94 7.10 21.72 -2.91
C HIS A 94 8.63 21.83 -2.89
N LYS A 95 9.14 23.03 -2.58
CA LYS A 95 10.59 23.30 -2.60
C LYS A 95 11.36 22.39 -1.65
N GLU A 96 10.81 22.10 -0.48
CA GLU A 96 11.41 21.18 0.48
C GLU A 96 11.44 19.73 -0.01
N ILE A 97 10.45 19.31 -0.81
CA ILE A 97 10.41 17.98 -1.43
C ILE A 97 11.44 17.88 -2.56
N LEU A 98 11.56 18.93 -3.38
CA LEU A 98 12.61 19.07 -4.39
C LEU A 98 14.02 19.11 -3.77
N ALA A 99 14.15 19.61 -2.54
CA ALA A 99 15.44 19.65 -1.82
C ALA A 99 15.83 18.32 -1.16
N LEU A 100 14.93 17.33 -1.07
CA LEU A 100 15.26 16.03 -0.46
C LEU A 100 16.42 15.35 -1.22
N PRO A 101 17.38 14.73 -0.52
CA PRO A 101 18.39 13.90 -1.15
C PRO A 101 17.79 12.59 -1.65
N ASN A 102 18.51 11.90 -2.54
CA ASN A 102 18.21 10.51 -2.87
C ASN A 102 18.43 9.63 -1.63
N ARG A 103 17.49 8.71 -1.35
CA ARG A 103 17.61 7.74 -0.27
C ARG A 103 18.78 6.80 -0.54
N LYS A 104 19.62 6.57 0.46
CA LYS A 104 20.83 5.72 0.33
C LYS A 104 20.47 4.24 0.24
N GLY A 105 21.08 3.51 -0.69
CA GLY A 105 20.94 2.06 -0.83
C GLY A 105 19.67 1.62 -1.57
N SER A 106 19.37 0.32 -1.52
CA SER A 106 18.21 -0.25 -2.20
C SER A 106 16.89 0.07 -1.49
N ARG A 107 15.79 -0.02 -2.24
CA ARG A 107 14.43 0.00 -1.67
C ARG A 107 14.22 -1.20 -0.74
N PRO A 108 13.44 -1.06 0.33
CA PRO A 108 13.08 -2.20 1.15
C PRO A 108 12.10 -3.12 0.41
N LEU A 109 12.07 -4.39 0.81
CA LEU A 109 11.07 -5.35 0.36
C LEU A 109 9.70 -4.99 0.92
N ILE A 110 8.78 -4.60 0.04
CA ILE A 110 7.37 -4.39 0.36
C ILE A 110 6.55 -5.54 -0.21
N LEU A 111 5.65 -6.11 0.60
CA LEU A 111 4.77 -7.20 0.19
C LEU A 111 3.32 -6.90 0.57
N GLY A 112 2.39 -7.55 -0.15
CA GLY A 112 0.96 -7.44 0.10
C GLY A 112 0.24 -6.41 -0.77
N ILE A 113 -1.03 -6.21 -0.45
CA ILE A 113 -1.93 -5.22 -1.08
C ILE A 113 -2.75 -4.61 0.05
N ALA A 114 -3.48 -5.45 0.77
CA ALA A 114 -4.23 -5.08 1.97
C ALA A 114 -4.33 -6.34 2.84
N PRO A 115 -3.55 -6.46 3.93
CA PRO A 115 -2.56 -5.50 4.40
C PRO A 115 -1.35 -5.37 3.45
N GLN A 116 -0.64 -4.24 3.51
CA GLN A 116 0.66 -4.03 2.86
C GLN A 116 1.71 -3.78 3.97
N ARG A 117 2.91 -4.37 3.84
CA ARG A 117 3.95 -4.34 4.89
C ARG A 117 5.36 -4.20 4.32
N GLN A 118 6.23 -3.61 5.12
CA GLN A 118 7.67 -3.59 4.89
C GLN A 118 8.33 -4.79 5.62
N PHE A 119 9.10 -5.60 4.90
CA PHE A 119 9.74 -6.83 5.41
C PHE A 119 11.26 -6.74 5.58
N SER A 120 11.87 -5.66 5.12
CA SER A 120 13.31 -5.44 5.27
C SER A 120 13.60 -3.98 5.60
N GLN A 121 14.77 -3.71 6.19
CA GLN A 121 15.17 -2.37 6.63
C GLN A 121 14.21 -1.77 7.70
N ASN A 122 13.50 -2.63 8.42
CA ASN A 122 12.61 -2.23 9.51
C ASN A 122 13.48 -1.78 10.69
N PRO A 123 13.18 -0.64 11.32
CA PRO A 123 13.97 -0.15 12.42
C PRO A 123 13.59 -0.85 13.73
N GLY A 124 14.40 -0.60 14.78
CA GLY A 124 14.15 -1.14 16.11
C GLY A 124 13.01 -0.41 16.85
N PRO A 125 12.52 -0.97 17.98
CA PRO A 125 11.40 -0.41 18.74
C PRO A 125 11.59 1.06 19.17
N SER A 126 12.82 1.49 19.44
CA SER A 126 13.12 2.88 19.80
C SER A 126 12.78 3.87 18.68
N MET A 127 13.08 3.52 17.42
CA MET A 127 12.73 4.36 16.28
C MET A 127 11.22 4.36 16.04
N ASN A 128 10.53 3.24 16.25
CA ASN A 128 9.07 3.17 16.14
C ASN A 128 8.38 4.15 17.11
N ALA A 129 8.88 4.23 18.34
CA ALA A 129 8.39 5.20 19.32
C ALA A 129 8.59 6.65 18.83
N ARG A 130 9.76 6.96 18.25
CA ARG A 130 10.07 8.30 17.71
C ARG A 130 9.22 8.65 16.50
N VAL A 131 8.97 7.71 15.60
CA VAL A 131 8.03 7.88 14.48
C VAL A 131 6.62 8.18 14.99
N THR A 132 6.19 7.45 16.02
CA THR A 132 4.88 7.70 16.68
C THR A 132 4.85 9.08 17.33
N SER A 133 5.93 9.50 17.98
CA SER A 133 6.09 10.83 18.57
C SER A 133 5.93 11.93 17.51
N LEU A 134 6.54 11.78 16.33
CA LEU A 134 6.37 12.76 15.23
C LEU A 134 4.92 12.92 14.78
N PHE A 135 4.13 11.85 14.75
CA PHE A 135 2.70 11.92 14.43
C PHE A 135 1.95 12.74 15.47
N THR A 136 2.21 12.47 16.75
CA THR A 136 1.59 13.22 17.85
C THR A 136 2.05 14.68 17.86
N SER A 137 3.34 14.95 17.69
CA SER A 137 3.92 16.30 17.59
C SER A 137 3.26 17.11 16.46
N LEU A 138 3.06 16.51 15.29
CA LEU A 138 2.41 17.18 14.16
C LEU A 138 0.99 17.65 14.52
N VAL A 139 0.20 16.83 15.22
CA VAL A 139 -1.17 17.18 15.64
C VAL A 139 -1.14 18.26 16.71
N LEU A 140 -0.29 18.12 17.72
CA LEU A 140 -0.16 19.09 18.82
C LEU A 140 0.24 20.48 18.33
N ARG A 141 1.08 20.55 17.28
CA ARG A 141 1.51 21.81 16.67
C ARG A 141 0.50 22.39 15.69
N ASN A 142 -0.48 21.61 15.25
CA ASN A 142 -1.50 22.04 14.27
C ASN A 142 -2.93 21.63 14.70
N PRO A 143 -3.38 21.94 15.93
CA PRO A 143 -4.61 21.36 16.51
C PRO A 143 -5.91 21.84 15.85
N ARG A 144 -5.85 22.92 15.05
CA ARG A 144 -7.00 23.44 14.31
C ARG A 144 -7.19 22.77 12.95
N SER A 145 -6.15 22.13 12.45
CA SER A 145 -6.05 21.62 11.08
C SER A 145 -5.98 20.10 11.04
N LEU A 146 -5.44 19.48 12.10
CA LEU A 146 -5.21 18.04 12.19
C LEU A 146 -5.81 17.46 13.48
N GLN A 147 -6.09 16.16 13.44
CA GLN A 147 -6.42 15.34 14.60
C GLN A 147 -5.83 13.94 14.46
N GLN A 148 -5.76 13.20 15.56
CA GLN A 148 -5.32 11.81 15.59
C GLN A 148 -6.51 10.90 15.93
N ASN A 149 -6.64 9.78 15.21
CA ASN A 149 -7.67 8.76 15.49
C ASN A 149 -7.20 7.38 14.99
N LEU A 150 -7.98 6.33 15.20
CA LEU A 150 -7.75 5.02 14.57
C LEU A 150 -7.99 5.10 13.06
N SER A 151 -7.11 4.47 12.29
CA SER A 151 -7.22 4.39 10.82
C SER A 151 -8.54 3.73 10.42
N SER A 152 -9.23 4.31 9.43
CA SER A 152 -10.40 3.72 8.80
C SER A 152 -10.02 2.57 7.87
N LEU A 153 -8.83 2.65 7.26
CA LEU A 153 -8.31 1.64 6.34
C LEU A 153 -7.76 0.43 7.09
N GLU A 154 -7.00 0.68 8.17
CA GLU A 154 -6.23 -0.36 8.86
C GLU A 154 -6.88 -0.81 10.19
N LYS A 155 -7.83 -0.04 10.71
CA LYS A 155 -8.71 -0.31 11.87
C LYS A 155 -8.03 -0.40 13.24
N HIS A 156 -6.72 -0.65 13.28
CA HIS A 156 -5.99 -0.92 14.52
C HIS A 156 -4.83 0.05 14.75
N ASN A 157 -4.38 0.73 13.70
CA ASN A 157 -3.24 1.62 13.76
C ASN A 157 -3.66 3.08 13.94
N ILE A 158 -2.79 3.85 14.57
CA ILE A 158 -2.92 5.30 14.69
C ILE A 158 -2.81 5.93 13.29
N ALA A 159 -3.69 6.89 13.04
CA ALA A 159 -3.75 7.66 11.82
C ALA A 159 -3.92 9.15 12.11
N LEU A 160 -3.43 9.94 11.16
CA LEU A 160 -3.62 11.38 11.09
C LEU A 160 -4.83 11.68 10.21
N PHE A 161 -5.64 12.62 10.66
CA PHE A 161 -6.81 13.08 9.95
C PHE A 161 -6.81 14.60 9.82
N VAL A 162 -7.35 15.10 8.72
CA VAL A 162 -7.79 16.48 8.58
C VAL A 162 -8.86 16.77 9.64
N HIS A 163 -8.75 17.90 10.33
CA HIS A 163 -9.68 18.26 11.39
C HIS A 163 -11.11 18.43 10.84
N PRO A 164 -12.17 17.99 11.57
CA PRO A 164 -13.54 18.02 11.08
C PRO A 164 -14.05 19.40 10.65
N SER A 165 -13.55 20.47 11.26
CA SER A 165 -13.91 21.85 10.88
C SER A 165 -13.48 22.23 9.46
N LEU A 166 -12.36 21.68 8.97
CA LEU A 166 -11.90 21.84 7.60
C LEU A 166 -12.67 20.93 6.66
N LEU A 167 -12.89 19.66 7.05
CA LEU A 167 -13.67 18.71 6.25
C LEU A 167 -15.11 19.17 5.99
N ALA A 168 -15.69 19.95 6.90
CA ALA A 168 -17.01 20.58 6.71
C ALA A 168 -17.03 21.61 5.57
N LYS A 169 -15.87 22.05 5.07
CA LYS A 169 -15.68 23.03 3.98
C LYS A 169 -14.84 22.43 2.84
N PRO A 170 -15.34 21.41 2.13
CA PRO A 170 -14.55 20.59 1.22
C PRO A 170 -14.08 21.33 -0.04
N GLN A 171 -14.60 22.53 -0.33
CA GLN A 171 -14.28 23.27 -1.56
C GLN A 171 -12.80 23.65 -1.67
N ASN A 172 -12.11 23.76 -0.53
CA ASN A 172 -10.69 24.14 -0.47
C ASN A 172 -9.76 22.93 -0.26
N LEU A 173 -10.31 21.71 -0.21
CA LEU A 173 -9.55 20.49 0.06
C LEU A 173 -9.34 19.71 -1.23
N PRO A 174 -8.24 18.94 -1.34
CA PRO A 174 -8.10 18.01 -2.46
C PRO A 174 -9.21 16.95 -2.39
N GLU A 175 -9.66 16.47 -3.56
CA GLU A 175 -10.73 15.48 -3.68
C GLU A 175 -10.49 14.26 -2.78
N VAL A 176 -9.23 13.80 -2.71
CA VAL A 176 -8.83 12.65 -1.91
C VAL A 176 -9.09 12.83 -0.40
N ALA A 177 -9.03 14.05 0.14
CA ALA A 177 -9.38 14.30 1.54
C ALA A 177 -10.85 14.01 1.83
N THR A 178 -11.74 14.22 0.86
CA THR A 178 -13.15 13.84 0.99
C THR A 178 -13.31 12.32 0.85
N VAL A 179 -12.63 11.71 -0.13
CA VAL A 179 -12.69 10.27 -0.41
C VAL A 179 -12.20 9.43 0.78
N SER A 180 -11.11 9.84 1.41
CA SER A 180 -10.51 9.19 2.58
C SER A 180 -11.18 9.59 3.90
N ARG A 181 -12.24 10.42 3.86
CA ARG A 181 -12.89 10.99 5.06
C ARG A 181 -11.91 11.70 5.99
N GLY A 182 -10.94 12.37 5.38
CA GLY A 182 -9.89 13.14 6.04
C GLY A 182 -8.68 12.33 6.46
N GLU A 183 -8.67 10.99 6.34
CA GLU A 183 -7.46 10.21 6.66
C GLU A 183 -6.34 10.63 5.69
N LEU A 184 -5.30 11.26 6.22
CA LEU A 184 -4.11 11.62 5.44
C LEU A 184 -3.04 10.55 5.49
N GLY A 185 -3.05 9.72 6.55
CA GLY A 185 -2.15 8.59 6.61
C GLY A 185 -2.07 7.92 7.97
N HIS A 186 -1.44 6.75 8.03
CA HIS A 186 -1.32 5.91 9.21
C HIS A 186 0.00 5.17 9.27
N ILE A 187 0.45 4.87 10.48
CA ILE A 187 1.70 4.12 10.74
C ILE A 187 1.44 2.62 10.83
N HIS A 188 2.39 1.80 10.40
CA HIS A 188 2.40 0.37 10.64
C HIS A 188 3.26 0.00 11.85
N GLY A 189 3.10 -1.21 12.36
CA GLY A 189 3.96 -1.74 13.43
C GLY A 189 5.44 -1.90 13.01
N ASP A 190 5.70 -1.96 11.70
CA ASP A 190 7.05 -1.95 11.11
C ASP A 190 7.63 -0.54 10.88
N ALA A 191 6.92 0.50 11.33
CA ALA A 191 7.22 1.92 11.16
C ALA A 191 7.27 2.44 9.71
N SER A 192 6.96 1.62 8.70
CA SER A 192 6.49 2.16 7.42
C SER A 192 5.12 2.79 7.63
N MET A 193 4.70 3.64 6.70
CA MET A 193 3.44 4.34 6.85
C MET A 193 2.82 4.64 5.50
N HIS A 194 1.50 4.69 5.49
CA HIS A 194 0.81 5.23 4.35
C HIS A 194 0.56 6.71 4.53
N LEU A 195 0.84 7.51 3.50
CA LEU A 195 0.60 8.96 3.47
C LEU A 195 0.09 9.37 2.09
N TYR A 196 -0.78 10.39 2.06
CA TYR A 196 -1.17 11.09 0.84
C TYR A 196 -0.29 12.31 0.58
N PHE A 197 0.05 12.54 -0.68
CA PHE A 197 0.84 13.69 -1.12
C PHE A 197 0.20 14.37 -2.32
N SER A 198 0.62 15.60 -2.63
CA SER A 198 0.29 16.18 -3.93
C SER A 198 0.88 15.30 -5.04
N PRO A 199 0.25 15.18 -6.22
CA PRO A 199 0.78 14.34 -7.30
C PRO A 199 2.23 14.68 -7.69
N ALA A 200 2.61 15.97 -7.66
CA ALA A 200 3.97 16.41 -7.96
C ALA A 200 4.97 16.00 -6.86
N ASP A 201 4.60 16.14 -5.58
CA ASP A 201 5.46 15.64 -4.50
C ASP A 201 5.57 14.12 -4.52
N ALA A 202 4.48 13.41 -4.80
CA ALA A 202 4.46 11.97 -4.87
C ALA A 202 5.47 11.43 -5.91
N LYS A 203 5.56 12.10 -7.06
CA LYS A 203 6.58 11.82 -8.08
C LYS A 203 7.99 11.93 -7.51
N GLU A 204 8.34 13.08 -6.95
CA GLU A 204 9.67 13.35 -6.41
C GLU A 204 10.05 12.39 -5.27
N ILE A 205 9.11 12.12 -4.36
CA ILE A 205 9.32 11.21 -3.22
C ILE A 205 9.59 9.78 -3.71
N ILE A 206 8.85 9.32 -4.72
CA ILE A 206 9.07 8.00 -5.32
C ILE A 206 10.41 7.99 -6.05
N GLU A 207 10.71 8.94 -6.93
CA GLU A 207 11.92 8.96 -7.74
C GLU A 207 13.20 9.03 -6.89
N LYS A 208 13.15 9.74 -5.77
CA LYS A 208 14.24 9.82 -4.79
C LYS A 208 14.35 8.60 -3.88
N GLY A 209 13.46 7.63 -4.01
CA GLY A 209 13.54 6.34 -3.31
C GLY A 209 13.01 6.35 -1.87
N TRP A 210 12.19 7.34 -1.49
CA TRP A 210 11.62 7.43 -0.13
C TRP A 210 10.31 6.67 0.04
N ALA A 211 9.63 6.37 -1.06
CA ALA A 211 8.35 5.67 -1.04
C ALA A 211 8.12 4.91 -2.35
N GLU A 212 7.08 4.08 -2.33
CA GLU A 212 6.45 3.54 -3.53
C GLU A 212 4.93 3.67 -3.43
N ARG A 213 4.25 3.58 -4.55
CA ARG A 213 2.80 3.73 -4.63
C ARG A 213 2.09 2.50 -4.06
N HIS A 214 1.03 2.72 -3.28
CA HIS A 214 0.13 1.64 -2.89
C HIS A 214 -0.54 1.05 -4.15
N ARG A 215 -0.64 -0.27 -4.26
CA ARG A 215 -1.11 -0.90 -5.51
C ARG A 215 -2.56 -0.55 -5.88
N CYS A 216 -3.39 -0.21 -4.91
CA CYS A 216 -4.75 0.31 -5.15
C CYS A 216 -4.81 1.80 -5.54
N ALA A 217 -3.73 2.56 -5.42
CA ALA A 217 -3.69 3.99 -5.73
C ALA A 217 -3.49 4.20 -7.23
N ARG A 218 -4.60 4.14 -7.98
CA ARG A 218 -4.59 4.26 -9.45
C ARG A 218 -5.04 5.65 -9.87
N THR A 219 -4.32 6.22 -10.82
CA THR A 219 -4.62 7.51 -11.47
C THR A 219 -5.74 7.37 -12.51
N ALA A 220 -5.84 6.21 -13.16
CA ALA A 220 -6.83 5.91 -14.19
C ALA A 220 -7.79 4.78 -13.79
N PRO A 221 -9.06 4.80 -14.29
CA PRO A 221 -9.97 3.68 -14.21
C PRO A 221 -9.39 2.36 -14.76
N TRP A 222 -9.98 1.22 -14.38
CA TRP A 222 -9.60 -0.06 -14.98
C TRP A 222 -10.14 -0.21 -16.41
N TRP A 223 -9.45 -0.97 -17.26
CA TRP A 223 -9.74 -1.00 -18.71
C TRP A 223 -11.08 -1.64 -19.09
N LEU A 224 -11.65 -2.55 -18.26
CA LEU A 224 -13.05 -2.99 -18.45
C LEU A 224 -14.06 -2.14 -17.65
N GLY A 225 -13.70 -0.91 -17.28
CA GLY A 225 -14.52 -0.02 -16.47
C GLY A 225 -14.24 -0.13 -14.97
N GLY A 226 -14.51 0.95 -14.24
CA GLY A 226 -14.29 1.07 -12.80
C GLY A 226 -14.33 2.53 -12.35
N ARG A 227 -14.56 2.77 -11.06
CA ARG A 227 -14.54 4.14 -10.51
C ARG A 227 -13.11 4.51 -10.11
N LYS A 228 -12.74 5.78 -10.30
CA LYS A 228 -11.59 6.38 -9.62
C LYS A 228 -11.83 6.20 -8.11
N TYR A 229 -10.86 5.63 -7.40
CA TYR A 229 -10.93 5.34 -5.96
C TYR A 229 -11.95 4.26 -5.51
N SER A 230 -12.14 3.17 -6.27
CA SER A 230 -13.07 2.07 -5.94
C SER A 230 -12.96 1.50 -4.50
N TRP A 231 -11.82 1.69 -3.82
CA TRP A 231 -11.60 1.22 -2.44
C TRP A 231 -11.40 2.35 -1.42
N LYS A 232 -11.84 3.58 -1.74
CA LYS A 232 -11.58 4.81 -0.97
C LYS A 232 -10.09 5.13 -0.80
N ILE A 233 -9.28 4.62 -1.72
CA ILE A 233 -7.84 4.87 -1.81
C ILE A 233 -7.62 5.83 -2.98
N GLY A 234 -7.06 7.01 -2.67
CA GLY A 234 -6.68 8.03 -3.63
C GLY A 234 -5.50 7.62 -4.51
N ASP A 235 -5.24 8.38 -5.57
CA ASP A 235 -4.20 8.12 -6.57
C ASP A 235 -2.78 8.44 -6.09
N THR A 236 -2.63 9.17 -4.98
CA THR A 236 -1.35 9.53 -4.36
C THR A 236 -1.13 8.86 -2.99
N PHE A 237 -1.78 7.73 -2.73
CA PHE A 237 -1.53 6.95 -1.52
C PHE A 237 -0.21 6.18 -1.65
N LEU A 238 0.81 6.63 -0.92
CA LEU A 238 2.13 6.01 -0.95
C LEU A 238 2.35 5.16 0.29
N ILE A 239 3.21 4.15 0.21
CA ILE A 239 3.88 3.59 1.37
C ILE A 239 5.26 4.26 1.49
N VAL A 240 5.40 5.11 2.50
CA VAL A 240 6.67 5.73 2.87
C VAL A 240 7.47 4.73 3.72
N TYR A 241 8.73 4.56 3.35
CA TYR A 241 9.60 3.58 4.00
C TYR A 241 9.95 3.99 5.43
N ALA A 242 10.09 3.00 6.31
CA ALA A 242 10.47 3.23 7.69
C ALA A 242 11.86 3.88 7.79
N PRO A 243 12.06 4.92 8.63
CA PRO A 243 13.35 5.57 8.79
C PRO A 243 14.34 4.63 9.49
N ARG A 244 15.55 4.50 8.93
CA ARG A 244 16.61 3.62 9.46
C ARG A 244 17.48 4.28 10.53
N ASN A 245 17.56 5.60 10.50
CA ASN A 245 18.48 6.41 11.31
C ASN A 245 17.93 7.83 11.51
N GLU A 246 18.74 8.67 12.16
CA GLU A 246 18.39 10.03 12.51
C GLU A 246 18.11 10.91 11.30
N GLU A 247 18.92 10.78 10.27
CA GLU A 247 18.81 11.56 9.05
C GLU A 247 17.51 11.23 8.31
N GLU A 248 17.14 9.94 8.22
CA GLU A 248 15.86 9.54 7.61
C GLU A 248 14.66 9.97 8.44
N LEU A 249 14.77 10.02 9.77
CA LEU A 249 13.72 10.55 10.63
C LEU A 249 13.50 12.06 10.38
N GLU A 250 14.56 12.79 10.03
CA GLU A 250 14.50 14.21 9.64
C GLU A 250 13.76 14.42 8.33
N ILE A 251 14.03 13.55 7.35
CA ILE A 251 13.30 13.50 6.08
C ILE A 251 11.82 13.23 6.34
N LEU A 252 11.52 12.30 7.25
CA LEU A 252 10.14 11.99 7.61
C LEU A 252 9.38 13.22 8.16
N GLN A 253 10.01 14.09 8.95
CA GLN A 253 9.36 15.35 9.38
C GLN A 253 8.92 16.20 8.19
N THR A 254 9.77 16.29 7.17
CA THR A 254 9.49 17.01 5.91
C THR A 254 8.32 16.37 5.16
N LEU A 255 8.34 15.04 5.03
CA LEU A 255 7.27 14.28 4.36
C LEU A 255 5.92 14.42 5.09
N LEU A 256 5.91 14.33 6.43
CA LEU A 256 4.68 14.49 7.23
C LEU A 256 4.08 15.89 7.06
N ARG A 257 4.93 16.92 7.06
CA ARG A 257 4.48 18.29 6.81
C ARG A 257 3.89 18.44 5.40
N ALA A 258 4.56 17.94 4.37
CA ALA A 258 4.07 18.02 2.99
C ALA A 258 2.74 17.28 2.81
N SER A 259 2.61 16.09 3.41
CA SER A 259 1.36 15.33 3.42
C SER A 259 0.22 16.11 4.07
N ALA A 260 0.47 16.70 5.23
CA ALA A 260 -0.50 17.52 5.92
C ALA A 260 -0.89 18.78 5.12
N ARG A 261 0.07 19.55 4.58
CA ARG A 261 -0.20 20.72 3.72
C ARG A 261 -1.13 20.38 2.56
N PHE A 262 -0.83 19.28 1.85
CA PHE A 262 -1.66 18.84 0.74
C PHE A 262 -3.08 18.50 1.21
N MET A 263 -3.22 17.66 2.24
CA MET A 263 -4.53 17.15 2.67
C MET A 263 -5.40 18.19 3.36
N THR A 264 -4.82 19.19 4.03
CA THR A 264 -5.55 20.30 4.64
C THR A 264 -5.77 21.48 3.68
N GLY A 265 -5.01 21.56 2.60
CA GLY A 265 -4.96 22.74 1.72
C GLY A 265 -4.34 23.98 2.39
N GLU A 266 -3.64 23.81 3.51
CA GLU A 266 -3.07 24.91 4.29
C GLU A 266 -1.54 24.95 4.21
N GLU A 267 -0.99 26.04 3.69
CA GLU A 267 0.47 26.22 3.58
C GLU A 267 1.16 26.51 4.92
N THR A 268 0.39 26.93 5.93
CA THR A 268 0.89 27.35 7.25
C THR A 268 1.12 26.19 8.21
N VAL A 269 0.91 24.94 7.79
CA VAL A 269 1.16 23.76 8.63
C VAL A 269 2.61 23.79 9.12
N VAL A 270 2.76 23.72 10.44
CA VAL A 270 4.04 23.70 11.14
C VAL A 270 4.56 22.26 11.15
N ALA A 271 5.85 22.07 10.85
CA ALA A 271 6.50 20.76 10.90
C ALA A 271 6.39 20.13 12.31
N PRO A 272 6.37 18.80 12.43
CA PRO A 272 6.58 18.14 13.72
C PRO A 272 8.01 18.38 14.20
N LEU A 273 8.24 18.16 15.49
CA LEU A 273 9.58 18.17 16.09
C LEU A 273 9.93 16.77 16.59
N LYS A 274 11.21 16.43 16.53
CA LYS A 274 11.75 15.27 17.26
C LYS A 274 11.87 15.60 18.75
N ASP A 275 11.88 14.58 19.60
CA ASP A 275 11.89 14.71 21.06
C ASP A 275 12.97 15.70 21.58
N ASP A 276 14.20 15.63 21.07
CA ASP A 276 15.29 16.53 21.49
C ASP A 276 15.00 18.00 21.12
N GLN A 277 14.36 18.23 19.96
CA GLN A 277 13.97 19.56 19.51
C GLN A 277 12.76 20.10 20.29
N GLU A 278 11.85 19.23 20.75
CA GLU A 278 10.77 19.62 21.65
C GLU A 278 11.32 20.10 22.99
N MET A 279 12.28 19.38 23.56
CA MET A 279 12.92 19.79 24.82
C MET A 279 13.65 21.13 24.68
N GLU A 280 14.40 21.35 23.59
CA GLU A 280 15.04 22.65 23.33
C GLU A 280 14.00 23.78 23.18
N HIS A 281 12.93 23.54 22.43
CA HIS A 281 11.86 24.51 22.22
C HIS A 281 11.14 24.88 23.53
N GLU A 282 10.88 23.91 24.41
CA GLU A 282 10.30 24.18 25.74
C GLU A 282 11.26 24.98 26.64
N HIS A 283 12.55 24.64 26.65
CA HIS A 283 13.55 25.41 27.41
C HIS A 283 13.65 26.86 26.92
N ASP A 284 13.67 27.08 25.61
CA ASP A 284 13.70 28.42 25.02
C ASP A 284 12.42 29.22 25.32
N HIS A 285 11.26 28.57 25.25
CA HIS A 285 9.98 29.19 25.61
C HIS A 285 9.92 29.59 27.08
N CYS A 286 10.38 28.73 27.98
CA CYS A 286 10.51 29.04 29.41
C CYS A 286 11.46 30.21 29.64
N ARG A 287 12.64 30.21 29.00
CA ARG A 287 13.60 31.33 29.08
C ARG A 287 12.98 32.66 28.66
N ARG A 288 12.27 32.69 27.53
CA ARG A 288 11.60 33.90 27.02
C ARG A 288 10.50 34.40 27.95
N LYS A 289 9.73 33.50 28.58
CA LYS A 289 8.72 33.87 29.59
C LYS A 289 9.31 34.38 30.89
N SER A 290 10.49 33.91 31.27
CA SER A 290 11.20 34.31 32.49
C SER A 290 12.08 35.56 32.34
N ALA A 291 12.26 36.07 31.12
CA ALA A 291 13.02 37.30 30.89
C ALA A 291 12.22 38.51 31.43
N PRO A 292 12.81 39.38 32.27
CA PRO A 292 12.15 40.58 32.73
C PRO A 292 11.79 41.47 31.54
N ALA A 293 10.58 42.05 31.56
CA ALA A 293 10.15 43.01 30.56
C ALA A 293 11.13 44.20 30.58
N ALA A 294 11.75 44.48 29.43
CA ALA A 294 12.58 45.66 29.22
C ALA A 294 11.72 46.93 29.10
#